data_AF-A0A537GF06-F1
#
_entry.id   AF-A0A537GF06-F1
#
_cell.length_a   1.000
_cell.length_b   1.000
_cell.length_c   1.000
_cell.angle_alpha   90.00
_cell.angle_beta   90.00
_cell.angle_gamma   90.00
#
_symmetry.space_group_name_H-M   'P 1'
#
loop_
_entity.id
_entity.type
_entity.pdbx_description
1 polymer ?
#
loop_
_entity_poly.entity_id
_entity_poly.type
_entity_poly.pdbx_seq_one_letter_code
_entity_poly.pdbx_strand_id
1 'polypeptide(L)'
;MSQPWTVRYRPRTTREIAGNKLALAKINQWFDSWSKGKPSKAAVLLYGPAGVGKTTVAEAIARERGWDMVEINASDKRSGDILSRIAGLASTQS
;
A
#
# COMPACT_ATOMS: atom_id res chain seq x y z
N MET A 1 15.59 1.35 23.61
CA MET A 1 15.39 -0.05 23.16
C MET A 1 15.74 -0.12 21.67
N SER A 2 16.49 -1.13 21.24
CA SER A 2 16.83 -1.31 19.82
C SER A 2 15.60 -1.74 19.02
N GLN A 3 15.34 -1.09 17.88
CA GLN A 3 14.23 -1.48 17.01
C GLN A 3 14.48 -2.85 16.36
N PRO A 4 13.42 -3.65 16.08
CA PRO A 4 13.54 -4.89 15.33
C PRO A 4 14.18 -4.66 13.96
N TRP A 5 15.01 -5.59 13.50
CA TRP A 5 15.69 -5.48 12.20
C TRP A 5 14.70 -5.38 11.03
N THR A 6 13.57 -6.08 11.13
CA THR A 6 12.48 -6.04 10.15
C THR A 6 11.85 -4.67 9.99
N VAL A 7 11.95 -3.82 11.01
CA VAL A 7 11.51 -2.42 10.96
C VAL A 7 12.65 -1.54 10.47
N ARG A 8 13.86 -1.74 11.02
CA ARG A 8 15.04 -0.93 10.69
C ARG A 8 15.41 -1.00 9.21
N TYR A 9 15.34 -2.19 8.61
CA TYR A 9 15.71 -2.45 7.23
C TYR A 9 14.50 -2.68 6.31
N ARG A 10 13.31 -2.21 6.71
CA ARG A 10 12.13 -2.29 5.85
C ARG A 10 12.39 -1.51 4.55
N PRO A 11 12.18 -2.13 3.37
CA PRO A 11 12.28 -1.44 2.09
C PRO A 11 11.44 -0.17 2.07
N ARG A 12 12.11 0.91 1.67
CA ARG A 12 11.57 2.26 1.67
C ARG A 12 11.16 2.71 0.28
N THR A 13 11.82 2.18 -0.74
CA THR A 13 11.53 2.42 -2.15
C THR A 13 11.29 1.09 -2.87
N THR A 14 10.63 1.14 -4.03
CA THR A 14 10.41 -0.05 -4.85
C THR A 14 11.71 -0.76 -5.26
N ARG A 15 12.82 -0.01 -5.34
CA ARG A 15 14.15 -0.51 -5.71
C ARG A 15 14.80 -1.37 -4.62
N GLU A 16 14.46 -1.15 -3.36
CA GLU A 16 14.98 -1.91 -2.21
C GLU A 16 14.26 -3.25 -2.02
N ILE A 17 13.17 -3.48 -2.75
CA ILE A 17 12.38 -4.71 -2.64
C ILE A 17 13.09 -5.84 -3.38
N ALA A 18 13.48 -6.86 -2.63
CA ALA A 18 14.11 -8.05 -3.20
C ALA A 18 13.09 -8.91 -3.97
N GLY A 19 13.32 -9.10 -5.27
CA GLY A 19 12.51 -10.00 -6.11
C GLY A 19 11.22 -9.38 -6.63
N ASN A 20 10.27 -10.22 -7.05
CA ASN A 20 8.91 -9.83 -7.49
C ASN A 20 8.84 -8.74 -8.58
N LYS A 21 9.88 -8.60 -9.42
CA LYS A 21 10.01 -7.53 -10.42
C LYS A 21 8.81 -7.42 -11.36
N LEU A 22 8.26 -8.55 -11.81
CA LEU A 22 7.08 -8.58 -12.67
C LEU A 22 5.82 -8.07 -11.96
N ALA A 23 5.63 -8.42 -10.68
CA ALA A 23 4.51 -7.93 -9.90
C ALA A 23 4.66 -6.42 -9.63
N LEU A 24 5.86 -5.95 -9.30
CA LEU A 24 6.14 -4.52 -9.14
C LEU A 24 5.84 -3.73 -10.41
N ALA A 25 6.26 -4.24 -11.58
CA ALA A 25 5.99 -3.61 -12.86
C ALA A 25 4.47 -3.51 -13.13
N LYS A 26 3.71 -4.59 -12.87
CA LYS A 26 2.25 -4.62 -13.05
C LYS A 26 1.54 -3.64 -12.10
N ILE A 27 1.96 -3.58 -10.84
CA ILE A 27 1.37 -2.68 -9.85
C ILE A 27 1.65 -1.21 -10.22
N ASN A 28 2.87 -0.88 -10.63
CA ASN A 28 3.21 0.46 -11.10
C ASN A 28 2.40 0.84 -12.33
N GLN A 29 2.29 -0.05 -13.32
CA GLN A 29 1.45 0.18 -14.50
C GLN A 29 -0.02 0.41 -14.13
N TRP A 30 -0.54 -0.35 -13.15
CA TRP A 30 -1.89 -0.15 -12.66
C TRP A 30 -2.05 1.22 -11.99
N PHE A 31 -1.10 1.64 -11.15
CA PHE A 31 -1.12 2.98 -10.56
C PHE A 31 -1.03 4.08 -11.60
N ASP A 32 -0.20 3.93 -12.64
CA ASP A 32 -0.07 4.92 -13.72
C ASP A 32 -1.34 5.01 -14.58
N SER A 33 -2.14 3.95 -14.62
CA SER A 33 -3.43 3.97 -15.32
C SER A 33 -4.43 4.93 -14.67
N TRP A 34 -4.34 5.17 -13.37
CA TRP A 34 -5.19 6.15 -12.66
C TRP A 34 -4.94 7.59 -13.11
N SER A 35 -3.71 7.92 -13.52
CA SER A 35 -3.39 9.24 -14.07
C SER A 35 -4.06 9.49 -15.43
N LYS A 36 -4.50 8.43 -16.12
CA LYS A 36 -5.18 8.51 -17.42
C LYS A 36 -6.71 8.48 -17.28
N GLY A 37 -7.22 8.44 -16.05
CA GLY A 37 -8.64 8.30 -15.73
C GLY A 37 -8.92 7.01 -14.95
N LYS A 38 -10.20 6.75 -14.68
CA LYS A 38 -10.61 5.59 -13.89
C LYS A 38 -10.29 4.28 -14.63
N PRO A 39 -9.45 3.39 -14.08
CA PRO A 39 -9.14 2.13 -14.73
C PRO A 39 -10.33 1.17 -14.73
N SER A 40 -10.32 0.24 -15.70
CA SER A 40 -11.33 -0.83 -15.81
C SER A 40 -11.37 -1.74 -14.58
N LYS A 41 -10.23 -1.87 -13.89
CA LYS A 41 -10.10 -2.54 -12.59
C LYS A 41 -9.67 -1.51 -11.56
N ALA A 42 -10.61 -1.07 -10.71
CA ALA A 42 -10.37 -0.06 -9.68
C ALA A 42 -9.68 -0.62 -8.41
N ALA A 43 -9.40 -1.93 -8.36
CA ALA A 43 -8.75 -2.55 -7.22
C ALA A 43 -7.74 -3.60 -7.68
N VAL A 44 -6.68 -3.77 -6.89
CA VAL A 44 -5.67 -4.82 -7.04
C VAL A 44 -5.63 -5.66 -5.76
N LEU A 45 -5.52 -6.98 -5.94
CA LEU A 45 -5.30 -7.92 -4.86
C LEU A 45 -3.84 -8.40 -4.89
N LEU A 46 -3.10 -8.12 -3.82
CA LEU A 46 -1.76 -8.67 -3.61
C LEU A 46 -1.88 -10.00 -2.85
N TYR A 47 -1.50 -11.10 -3.49
CA TYR A 47 -1.56 -12.43 -2.89
C TYR A 47 -0.20 -13.14 -2.97
N GLY A 48 0.02 -14.09 -2.05
CA GLY A 48 1.26 -14.85 -1.94
C GLY A 48 1.61 -15.21 -0.49
N PRO A 49 2.69 -15.98 -0.26
CA PRO A 49 3.10 -16.45 1.07
C PRO A 49 3.33 -15.32 2.08
N ALA A 50 3.28 -15.62 3.38
CA ALA A 50 3.64 -14.65 4.41
C ALA A 50 5.11 -14.19 4.27
N GLY A 51 5.39 -12.92 4.56
CA GLY A 51 6.77 -12.40 4.54
C GLY A 51 7.34 -12.02 3.18
N VAL A 52 6.63 -12.20 2.06
CA VAL A 52 7.14 -11.86 0.70
C VAL A 52 7.05 -10.38 0.31
N GLY A 53 6.70 -9.51 1.26
CA GLY A 53 6.69 -8.04 1.05
C GLY A 53 5.39 -7.45 0.50
N LYS A 54 4.26 -8.16 0.52
CA LYS A 54 2.97 -7.66 -0.01
C LYS A 54 2.57 -6.29 0.56
N THR A 55 2.52 -6.15 1.89
CA THR A 55 2.21 -4.88 2.56
C THR A 55 3.31 -3.84 2.31
N THR A 56 4.57 -4.26 2.41
CA THR A 56 5.73 -3.40 2.19
C THR A 56 5.76 -2.77 0.80
N VAL A 57 5.32 -3.49 -0.25
CA VAL A 57 5.23 -2.94 -1.62
C VAL A 57 4.24 -1.78 -1.66
N ALA A 58 3.06 -1.92 -1.07
CA ALA A 58 2.05 -0.86 -1.05
C ALA A 58 2.56 0.38 -0.30
N GLU A 59 3.16 0.17 0.88
CA GLU A 59 3.76 1.22 1.71
C GLU A 59 4.90 1.94 0.97
N ALA A 60 5.81 1.18 0.33
CA ALA A 60 6.95 1.74 -0.40
C ALA A 60 6.50 2.57 -1.61
N ILE A 61 5.50 2.11 -2.38
CA ILE A 61 4.98 2.86 -3.53
C ILE A 61 4.28 4.14 -3.08
N ALA A 62 3.42 4.07 -2.06
CA ALA A 62 2.75 5.27 -1.54
C ALA A 62 3.76 6.30 -1.08
N ARG A 63 4.79 5.88 -0.34
CA ARG A 63 5.86 6.74 0.14
C ARG A 63 6.70 7.33 -1.01
N GLU A 64 7.03 6.54 -2.03
CA GLU A 64 7.79 6.98 -3.21
C GLU A 64 7.01 7.99 -4.06
N ARG A 65 5.67 7.87 -4.10
CA ARG A 65 4.78 8.79 -4.82
C ARG A 65 4.29 9.97 -3.97
N GLY A 66 4.67 10.05 -2.69
CA GLY A 66 4.21 11.10 -1.78
C GLY A 66 2.72 11.03 -1.48
N TRP A 67 2.12 9.84 -1.53
CA TRP A 67 0.71 9.62 -1.24
C TRP A 67 0.47 9.34 0.23
N ASP A 68 -0.64 9.87 0.75
CA ASP A 68 -1.16 9.47 2.04
C ASP A 68 -1.79 8.07 1.93
N MET A 69 -1.27 7.14 2.73
CA MET A 69 -1.76 5.77 2.77
C MET A 69 -2.70 5.56 3.96
N VAL A 70 -3.90 5.05 3.68
CA VAL A 70 -4.83 4.59 4.71
C VAL A 70 -4.77 3.07 4.79
N GLU A 71 -4.17 2.55 5.86
CA GLU A 71 -4.11 1.11 6.13
C GLU A 71 -5.26 0.70 7.07
N ILE A 72 -5.93 -0.39 6.73
CA ILE A 72 -7.00 -0.99 7.55
C ILE A 72 -6.62 -2.45 7.79
N ASN A 73 -6.43 -2.83 9.06
CA ASN A 73 -6.10 -4.20 9.44
C ASN A 73 -7.37 -4.99 9.80
N ALA A 74 -7.32 -6.32 9.65
CA ALA A 74 -8.39 -7.22 10.06
C ALA A 74 -8.62 -7.23 11.58
N SER A 75 -7.63 -6.85 12.39
CA SER A 75 -7.78 -6.65 13.84
C SER A 75 -8.59 -5.40 14.21
N ASP A 76 -8.71 -4.44 13.29
CA ASP A 76 -9.36 -3.15 13.55
C ASP A 76 -10.88 -3.22 13.34
N LYS A 77 -11.46 -4.43 13.30
CA LYS A 77 -12.86 -4.72 12.98
C LYS A 77 -13.85 -4.21 14.05
N ARG A 78 -14.13 -2.92 14.01
CA ARG A 78 -15.44 -2.35 14.35
C ARG A 78 -15.97 -1.65 13.10
N SER A 79 -16.92 -2.29 12.41
CA SER A 79 -17.36 -1.88 11.07
C SER A 79 -17.82 -0.42 10.98
N GLY A 80 -18.41 0.13 12.05
CA GLY A 80 -18.81 1.54 12.12
C GLY A 80 -17.63 2.51 12.20
N ASP A 81 -16.61 2.18 12.98
CA ASP A 81 -15.42 3.02 13.18
C ASP A 81 -14.54 3.10 11.92
N ILE A 82 -14.55 2.04 11.11
CA ILE A 82 -13.78 2.02 9.85
C ILE A 82 -14.40 2.97 8.82
N LEU A 83 -15.73 2.94 8.65
CA LEU A 83 -16.41 3.80 7.68
C LEU A 83 -16.30 5.28 8.05
N SER A 84 -16.45 5.61 9.32
CA SER A 84 -16.27 6.99 9.81
C SER A 84 -14.83 7.47 9.62
N ARG A 85 -13.83 6.60 9.85
CA ARG A 85 -12.42 6.92 9.62
C ARG A 85 -12.11 7.16 8.15
N ILE A 86 -12.60 6.31 7.24
CA ILE A 86 -12.41 6.50 5.79
C ILE A 86 -13.05 7.81 5.34
N ALA A 87 -14.30 8.06 5.75
CA ALA A 87 -15.02 9.27 5.40
C ALA A 87 -14.32 10.53 5.92
N GLY A 88 -13.88 10.54 7.18
CA GLY A 88 -13.16 11.67 7.77
C GLY A 88 -11.83 11.97 7.07
N LEU A 89 -11.08 10.93 6.70
CA LEU A 89 -9.82 11.10 5.96
C LEU A 89 -10.05 11.67 4.55
N ALA A 90 -11.09 11.20 3.86
CA ALA A 90 -11.47 11.73 2.55
C ALA A 90 -11.93 13.20 2.63
N SER A 91 -12.65 13.58 3.69
CA SER A 91 -13.10 14.97 3.90
C SER A 91 -11.95 15.93 4.22
N THR A 92 -10.84 15.46 4.79
CA THR A 92 -9.70 16.31 5.17
C THR A 92 -8.75 16.56 3.98
N GLN A 93 -8.86 15.78 2.90
CA GLN A 93 -8.04 15.92 1.68
C GLN A 93 -8.71 16.75 0.56
N SER A 94 -9.82 17.44 0.86
CA SER A 94 -10.52 18.32 -0.09
C SER A 94 -9.99 19.75 -0.05
#